data_AF-A0AAE0SKU0-F1
#
_entry.id   AF-A0AAE0SKU0-F1
#
_cell.length_a   1.000
_cell.length_b   1.000
_cell.length_c   1.000
_cell.angle_alpha   90.00
_cell.angle_beta   90.00
_cell.angle_gamma   90.00
#
_symmetry.space_group_name_H-M   'P 1'
#
loop_
_entity.id
_entity.type
_entity.pdbx_description
1 polymer ?
#
loop_
_entity_poly.entity_id
_entity_poly.type
_entity_poly.pdbx_seq_one_letter_code
_entity_poly.pdbx_strand_id
1 'polypeptide(L)'
;MNLDFIKTTKISYIIIHKYLKVRQLKVAVYMNTGLLTVYVIKARHIGSMKSTLVNSFALISLIPDGKETCKCRTEVIPNSNNPVYDEKFSFELTDEDHHKRVMISIWHQDPVTRSNEFVGCTSFGIARIKKTMTAVKGWYYLLNETVGRKKHLQITKRDKLMSTINRREY
;
A
#
# COMPACT_ATOMS: atom_id res chain seq x y z
N MET A 1 21.15 9.83 26.73
CA MET A 1 20.27 8.94 25.93
C MET A 1 18.84 9.33 26.27
N ASN A 2 18.20 10.16 25.43
CA ASN A 2 17.00 10.92 25.80
C ASN A 2 15.74 10.04 25.85
N LEU A 3 15.23 9.82 27.07
CA LEU A 3 14.00 9.07 27.37
C LEU A 3 12.73 9.76 26.81
N ASP A 4 12.82 11.03 26.44
CA ASP A 4 11.69 11.79 25.88
C ASP A 4 11.44 11.50 24.39
N PHE A 5 12.43 11.00 23.64
CA PHE A 5 12.22 10.66 22.23
C PHE A 5 11.39 9.38 22.04
N ILE A 6 11.41 8.48 23.03
CA ILE A 6 10.73 7.17 23.00
C ILE A 6 9.25 7.30 23.41
N LYS A 7 8.88 8.30 24.21
CA LYS A 7 7.48 8.53 24.63
C LYS A 7 6.63 9.13 23.51
N THR A 8 7.17 10.06 22.73
CA THR A 8 6.45 10.74 21.65
C THR A 8 6.02 9.80 20.54
N THR A 9 6.81 8.75 20.24
CA THR A 9 6.47 7.77 19.20
C THR A 9 5.34 6.83 19.62
N LYS A 10 5.29 6.41 20.89
CA LYS A 10 4.29 5.46 21.40
C LYS A 10 2.91 6.11 21.53
N ILE A 11 2.85 7.36 22.00
CA ILE A 11 1.60 8.11 22.14
C ILE A 11 1.03 8.46 20.76
N SER A 12 1.87 8.89 19.82
CA SER A 12 1.47 9.15 18.42
C SER A 12 0.92 7.89 17.76
N TYR A 13 1.59 6.74 17.95
CA TYR A 13 1.15 5.45 17.42
C TYR A 13 -0.22 5.04 18.00
N ILE A 14 -0.43 5.21 19.30
CA ILE A 14 -1.72 4.92 19.95
C ILE A 14 -2.82 5.84 19.42
N ILE A 15 -2.59 7.15 19.27
CA ILE A 15 -3.60 8.09 18.76
C ILE A 15 -3.94 7.81 17.27
N ILE A 16 -2.94 7.57 16.42
CA ILE A 16 -3.14 7.24 15.00
C ILE A 16 -3.95 5.95 14.83
N HIS A 17 -3.70 4.93 15.68
CA HIS A 17 -4.41 3.66 15.61
C HIS A 17 -5.75 3.65 16.37
N LYS A 18 -5.92 4.49 17.40
CA LYS A 18 -7.14 4.58 18.21
C LYS A 18 -8.25 5.37 17.51
N TYR A 19 -7.92 6.32 16.63
CA TYR A 19 -8.91 7.21 16.00
C TYR A 19 -9.07 7.08 14.48
N LEU A 20 -8.17 6.40 13.76
CA LEU A 20 -8.37 6.12 12.34
C LEU A 20 -8.43 4.61 12.06
N LYS A 21 -9.50 4.18 11.39
CA LYS A 21 -9.49 2.94 10.60
C LYS A 21 -8.44 3.11 9.50
N VAL A 22 -7.18 2.82 9.80
CA VAL A 22 -6.08 3.06 8.86
C VAL A 22 -6.27 2.17 7.64
N ARG A 23 -6.22 2.77 6.45
CA ARG A 23 -6.38 2.12 5.13
C ARG A 23 -5.31 1.05 4.95
N GLN A 24 -5.67 -0.14 4.45
CA GLN A 24 -4.75 -1.28 4.39
C GLN A 24 -4.85 -2.01 3.05
N LEU A 25 -3.73 -2.55 2.61
CA LEU A 25 -3.61 -3.32 1.38
C LEU A 25 -2.90 -4.64 1.67
N LYS A 26 -3.46 -5.74 1.17
CA LYS A 26 -2.82 -7.06 1.18
C LYS A 26 -2.15 -7.27 -0.18
N VAL A 27 -0.83 -7.46 -0.18
CA VAL A 27 -0.05 -7.70 -1.41
C VAL A 27 0.96 -8.82 -1.20
N ALA A 28 1.43 -9.37 -2.33
CA ALA A 28 2.69 -10.08 -2.39
C ALA A 28 3.58 -9.46 -3.49
N VAL A 29 4.88 -9.31 -3.23
CA VAL A 29 5.87 -8.84 -4.20
C VAL A 29 7.07 -9.78 -4.12
N TYR A 30 7.42 -10.41 -5.23
CA TYR A 30 8.45 -11.44 -5.28
C TYR A 30 9.04 -11.58 -6.69
N MET A 31 10.22 -12.17 -6.79
CA MET A 31 10.79 -12.57 -8.07
C MET A 31 10.18 -13.89 -8.52
N ASN A 32 9.76 -13.98 -9.78
CA ASN A 32 9.22 -15.17 -10.41
C ASN A 32 9.88 -15.36 -11.77
N THR A 33 10.70 -16.41 -11.93
CA THR A 33 11.39 -16.72 -13.19
C THR A 33 12.07 -15.51 -13.85
N GLY A 34 12.81 -14.72 -13.06
CA GLY A 34 13.51 -13.52 -13.54
C GLY A 34 12.68 -12.23 -13.58
N LEU A 35 11.36 -12.31 -13.48
CA LEU A 35 10.46 -11.16 -13.48
C LEU A 35 10.07 -10.73 -12.06
N LEU A 36 9.88 -9.44 -11.85
CA LEU A 36 9.28 -8.92 -10.63
C LEU A 36 7.77 -9.08 -10.71
N THR A 37 7.19 -9.98 -9.91
CA THR A 37 5.75 -10.15 -9.82
C THR A 37 5.16 -9.40 -8.63
N VAL A 38 4.12 -8.61 -8.91
CA VAL A 38 3.28 -7.90 -7.94
C VAL A 38 1.90 -8.52 -7.96
N TYR A 39 1.50 -9.11 -6.85
CA TYR A 39 0.15 -9.65 -6.65
C TYR A 39 -0.64 -8.72 -5.74
N VAL A 40 -1.60 -8.01 -6.31
CA VAL A 40 -2.52 -7.13 -5.59
C VAL A 40 -3.75 -7.93 -5.21
N ILE A 41 -3.88 -8.25 -3.92
CA ILE A 41 -4.89 -9.22 -3.46
C ILE A 41 -6.18 -8.50 -3.12
N LYS A 42 -6.16 -7.65 -2.09
CA LYS A 42 -7.35 -6.94 -1.60
C LYS A 42 -6.99 -5.76 -0.71
N ALA A 43 -7.89 -4.79 -0.58
CA ALA A 43 -7.78 -3.71 0.38
C ALA A 43 -8.88 -3.80 1.45
N ARG A 44 -8.71 -3.05 2.54
CA ARG A 44 -9.75 -2.86 3.56
C ARG A 44 -9.67 -1.51 4.21
N HIS A 45 -10.83 -1.04 4.66
CA HIS A 45 -10.99 0.26 5.29
C HIS A 45 -10.51 1.41 4.41
N ILE A 46 -10.63 1.26 3.09
CA ILE A 46 -10.40 2.38 2.16
C ILE A 46 -11.62 3.29 2.14
N GLY A 47 -11.42 4.57 1.86
CA GLY A 47 -12.46 5.59 1.84
C GLY A 47 -12.01 6.78 0.99
N SER A 48 -12.96 7.56 0.50
CA SER A 48 -12.75 8.82 -0.22
C SER A 48 -13.22 9.98 0.67
N MET A 49 -12.69 11.19 0.43
CA MET A 49 -13.25 12.41 1.05
C MET A 49 -14.61 12.79 0.48
N LYS A 50 -14.92 12.34 -0.74
CA LYS A 50 -16.08 12.73 -1.54
C LYS A 50 -17.21 11.70 -1.55
N SER A 51 -16.94 10.46 -1.13
CA SER A 51 -17.91 9.37 -1.18
C SER A 51 -17.80 8.41 0.00
N THR A 52 -18.96 7.90 0.44
CA THR A 52 -19.07 6.87 1.49
C THR A 52 -18.62 5.49 1.01
N LEU A 53 -18.78 5.19 -0.28
CA LEU A 53 -18.30 3.98 -0.95
C LEU A 53 -17.32 4.32 -2.06
N VAL A 54 -16.26 3.52 -2.20
CA VAL A 54 -15.20 3.76 -3.17
C VAL A 54 -15.34 2.82 -4.37
N ASN A 55 -15.36 3.36 -5.58
CA ASN A 55 -15.00 2.61 -6.79
C ASN A 55 -13.49 2.66 -6.93
N SER A 56 -12.79 1.56 -6.72
CA SER A 56 -11.33 1.58 -6.56
C SER A 56 -10.60 0.74 -7.58
N PHE A 57 -9.41 1.19 -7.97
CA PHE A 57 -8.42 0.38 -8.68
C PHE A 57 -7.04 0.56 -8.04
N ALA A 58 -6.16 -0.42 -8.24
CA ALA A 58 -4.76 -0.32 -7.88
C ALA A 58 -3.93 0.01 -9.12
N LEU A 59 -3.02 0.98 -8.99
CA LEU A 59 -2.01 1.32 -9.98
C LEU A 59 -0.64 0.90 -9.44
N ILE A 60 0.08 0.12 -10.23
CA ILE A 60 1.42 -0.39 -9.97
C ILE A 60 2.39 0.35 -10.88
N SER A 61 3.47 0.89 -10.32
CA SER A 61 4.49 1.61 -11.09
C SER A 61 5.90 1.44 -10.50
N LEU A 62 6.93 1.58 -11.33
CA LEU A 62 8.31 1.72 -10.86
C LEU A 62 8.63 3.21 -10.61
N ILE A 63 9.31 3.54 -9.51
CA ILE A 63 9.63 4.93 -9.13
C ILE A 63 11.06 5.06 -8.56
N PRO A 64 11.75 6.20 -8.72
CA PRO A 64 11.36 7.34 -9.55
C PRO A 64 11.43 6.94 -11.03
N ASP A 65 10.43 7.33 -11.82
CA ASP A 65 10.47 7.16 -13.28
C ASP A 65 10.33 8.55 -13.92
N GLY A 66 11.23 8.85 -14.85
CA GLY A 66 11.15 10.05 -15.69
C GLY A 66 10.23 9.88 -16.90
N LYS A 67 9.77 8.65 -17.19
CA LYS A 67 8.85 8.32 -18.29
C LYS A 67 7.74 7.41 -17.81
N GLU A 68 6.55 7.57 -18.36
CA GLU A 68 5.31 6.91 -17.92
C GLU A 68 5.19 5.41 -18.31
N THR A 69 6.28 4.78 -18.70
CA THR A 69 6.28 3.54 -19.50
C THR A 69 6.05 2.25 -18.71
N CYS A 70 6.19 2.25 -17.38
CA CYS A 70 6.04 1.04 -16.57
C CYS A 70 4.89 1.16 -15.56
N LYS A 71 3.67 1.41 -16.06
CA LYS A 71 2.44 1.48 -15.26
C LYS A 71 1.48 0.37 -15.68
N CYS A 72 0.99 -0.39 -14.70
CA CYS A 72 -0.13 -1.32 -14.90
C CYS A 72 -1.22 -1.01 -13.87
N ARG A 73 -2.48 -1.24 -14.20
CA ARG A 73 -3.58 -1.07 -13.26
C ARG A 73 -4.50 -2.28 -13.26
N THR A 74 -5.17 -2.49 -12.13
CA THR A 74 -6.27 -3.45 -11.99
C THR A 74 -7.53 -2.93 -12.67
N GLU A 75 -8.52 -3.81 -12.79
CA GLU A 75 -9.89 -3.38 -13.03
C GLU A 75 -10.42 -2.55 -11.85
N VAL A 76 -11.47 -1.77 -12.13
CA VAL A 76 -12.15 -0.98 -11.10
C VAL A 76 -13.15 -1.87 -10.37
N ILE A 77 -12.99 -2.01 -9.06
CA ILE A 77 -13.97 -2.65 -8.18
C ILE A 77 -14.94 -1.59 -7.65
N PRO A 78 -16.22 -1.63 -8.04
CA PRO A 78 -17.19 -0.59 -7.68
C PRO A 78 -17.66 -0.72 -6.23
N ASN A 79 -18.08 0.42 -5.66
CA ASN A 79 -18.89 0.53 -4.45
C ASN A 79 -18.40 -0.30 -3.24
N SER A 80 -17.09 -0.38 -3.01
CA SER A 80 -16.54 -1.21 -1.93
C SER A 80 -15.38 -0.54 -1.20
N ASN A 81 -15.50 -0.49 0.13
CA ASN A 81 -14.43 -0.08 1.04
C ASN A 81 -13.49 -1.24 1.41
N ASN A 82 -13.76 -2.45 0.90
CA ASN A 82 -12.98 -3.67 1.10
C ASN A 82 -12.85 -4.46 -0.22
N PRO A 83 -12.35 -3.84 -1.29
CA PRO A 83 -12.29 -4.45 -2.61
C PRO A 83 -11.34 -5.65 -2.63
N VAL A 84 -11.70 -6.66 -3.42
CA VAL A 84 -10.82 -7.78 -3.78
C VAL A 84 -10.43 -7.56 -5.24
N TYR A 85 -9.13 -7.38 -5.49
CA TYR A 85 -8.60 -7.20 -6.83
C TYR A 85 -8.19 -8.55 -7.42
N ASP A 86 -7.41 -9.32 -6.66
CA ASP A 86 -6.93 -10.65 -7.04
C ASP A 86 -6.15 -10.72 -8.36
N GLU A 87 -5.36 -9.69 -8.66
CA GLU A 87 -4.66 -9.54 -9.94
C GLU A 87 -3.14 -9.54 -9.78
N LYS A 88 -2.43 -10.13 -10.76
CA LYS A 88 -0.97 -10.23 -10.80
C LYS A 88 -0.39 -9.48 -11.99
N PHE A 89 0.67 -8.74 -11.75
CA PHE A 89 1.43 -8.01 -12.76
C PHE A 89 2.89 -8.41 -12.69
N SER A 90 3.54 -8.56 -13.83
CA SER A 90 4.96 -8.92 -13.91
C SER A 90 5.72 -7.87 -14.69
N PHE A 91 6.89 -7.49 -14.18
CA PHE A 91 7.78 -6.51 -14.78
C PHE A 91 9.11 -7.16 -15.07
N GLU A 92 9.60 -6.99 -16.29
CA GLU A 92 10.99 -7.24 -16.61
C GLU A 92 11.83 -6.10 -16.01
N LEU A 93 12.86 -6.45 -15.25
CA LEU A 93 13.72 -5.48 -14.58
C LEU A 93 15.04 -5.36 -15.32
N THR A 94 15.40 -4.14 -15.67
CA THR A 94 16.73 -3.78 -16.17
C THR A 94 17.67 -3.47 -15.00
N ASP A 95 18.96 -3.29 -15.29
CA ASP A 95 19.92 -2.87 -14.27
C ASP A 95 19.68 -1.44 -13.79
N GLU A 96 19.09 -0.57 -14.62
CA GLU A 96 18.69 0.79 -14.24
C GLU A 96 17.58 0.80 -13.16
N ASP A 97 16.77 -0.26 -13.11
CA ASP A 97 15.69 -0.39 -12.13
C ASP A 97 16.19 -0.80 -10.74
N HIS A 98 17.48 -1.13 -10.59
CA HIS A 98 18.04 -1.58 -9.31
C HIS A 98 17.75 -0.60 -8.16
N HIS A 99 17.90 0.71 -8.42
CA HIS A 99 17.69 1.76 -7.43
C HIS A 99 16.22 2.19 -7.29
N LYS A 100 15.33 1.68 -8.16
CA LYS A 100 13.91 2.01 -8.14
C LYS A 100 13.16 1.23 -7.05
N ARG A 101 11.92 1.63 -6.87
CA ARG A 101 10.95 1.03 -5.97
C ARG A 101 9.71 0.67 -6.79
N VAL A 102 9.10 -0.46 -6.51
CA VAL A 102 7.75 -0.74 -7.00
C VAL A 102 6.75 -0.11 -6.04
N MET A 103 5.93 0.80 -6.55
CA MET A 103 4.86 1.47 -5.83
C MET A 103 3.52 0.85 -6.22
N ILE A 104 2.69 0.58 -5.21
CA ILE A 104 1.28 0.23 -5.39
C ILE A 104 0.45 1.34 -4.75
N SER A 105 -0.40 1.97 -5.56
CA SER A 105 -1.28 3.07 -5.15
C SER A 105 -2.74 2.71 -5.41
N ILE A 106 -3.62 3.07 -4.49
CA ILE A 106 -5.06 2.89 -4.63
C ILE A 106 -5.67 4.23 -4.99
N TRP A 107 -6.61 4.20 -5.92
CA TRP A 107 -7.31 5.36 -6.44
C TRP A 107 -8.81 5.11 -6.38
N HIS A 108 -9.57 6.16 -6.10
CA HIS A 108 -11.00 6.20 -6.30
C HIS A 108 -11.30 6.78 -7.68
N GLN A 109 -12.05 6.08 -8.52
CA GLN A 109 -12.57 6.62 -9.77
C GLN A 109 -14.02 7.06 -9.58
N ASP A 110 -14.29 8.32 -9.86
CA ASP A 110 -15.66 8.81 -9.94
C ASP A 110 -16.37 8.18 -11.14
N PRO A 111 -17.55 7.56 -10.96
CA PRO A 111 -18.19 6.77 -12.01
C PRO A 111 -18.77 7.64 -13.15
N VAL A 112 -19.03 8.92 -12.89
CA VAL A 112 -19.64 9.86 -13.85
C VAL A 112 -18.57 10.66 -14.57
N THR A 113 -17.75 11.38 -13.82
CA THR A 113 -16.71 12.28 -14.34
C THR A 113 -15.44 11.54 -14.78
N ARG A 114 -15.26 10.28 -14.37
CA ARG A 114 -14.02 9.50 -14.53
C ARG A 114 -12.78 10.14 -13.91
N SER A 115 -12.97 11.15 -13.06
CA SER A 115 -11.88 11.75 -12.29
C SER A 115 -11.35 10.77 -11.26
N ASN A 116 -10.04 10.83 -11.00
CA ASN A 116 -9.36 9.93 -10.07
C ASN A 116 -8.93 10.70 -8.80
N GLU A 117 -9.29 10.20 -7.63
CA GLU A 117 -8.84 10.69 -6.33
C GLU A 117 -7.83 9.71 -5.72
N PHE A 118 -6.68 10.21 -5.27
CA PHE A 118 -5.67 9.38 -4.62
C PHE A 118 -6.12 8.94 -3.22
N VAL A 119 -6.13 7.63 -2.97
CA VAL A 119 -6.52 7.05 -1.67
C VAL A 119 -5.30 6.75 -0.80
N GLY A 120 -4.18 6.32 -1.38
CA GLY A 120 -2.97 6.01 -0.62
C GLY A 120 -2.05 5.08 -1.37
N CYS A 121 -0.80 4.98 -0.91
CA CYS A 121 0.18 4.10 -1.54
C CYS A 121 1.14 3.44 -0.55
N THR A 122 1.85 2.45 -1.04
CA THR A 122 2.97 1.78 -0.37
C THR A 122 4.01 1.41 -1.41
N SER A 123 5.28 1.34 -1.04
CA SER A 123 6.35 1.01 -1.99
C SER A 123 7.42 0.10 -1.43
N PHE A 124 8.04 -0.70 -2.29
CA PHE A 124 9.07 -1.68 -1.94
C PHE A 124 10.31 -1.47 -2.81
N GLY A 125 11.49 -1.42 -2.19
CA GLY A 125 12.75 -1.25 -2.93
C GLY A 125 13.11 -2.51 -3.71
N ILE A 126 13.40 -2.36 -5.00
CA ILE A 126 13.64 -3.47 -5.93
C ILE A 126 14.94 -4.19 -5.59
N ALA A 127 16.03 -3.46 -5.34
CA ALA A 127 17.32 -4.03 -4.93
C ALA A 127 17.19 -5.06 -3.81
N ARG A 128 16.35 -4.77 -2.79
CA ARG A 128 16.19 -5.67 -1.64
C ARG A 128 15.44 -6.94 -2.02
N ILE A 129 14.40 -6.84 -2.83
CA ILE A 129 13.63 -8.01 -3.30
C ILE A 129 14.51 -8.89 -4.21
N LYS A 130 15.21 -8.30 -5.17
CA LYS A 130 16.11 -9.00 -6.10
C LYS A 130 17.29 -9.67 -5.37
N LYS A 131 17.96 -8.96 -4.45
CA LYS A 131 19.14 -9.47 -3.74
C LYS A 131 18.82 -10.63 -2.79
N THR A 132 17.73 -10.49 -2.04
CA THR A 132 17.41 -11.45 -0.97
C THR A 132 16.54 -12.60 -1.47
N MET A 133 15.96 -12.47 -2.67
CA MET A 133 14.90 -13.35 -3.18
C MET A 133 13.73 -13.54 -2.20
N THR A 134 13.61 -12.67 -1.18
CA THR A 134 12.57 -12.79 -0.16
C THR A 134 11.29 -12.20 -0.69
N ALA A 135 10.23 -13.00 -0.69
CA ALA A 135 8.89 -12.53 -0.96
C ALA A 135 8.43 -11.58 0.14
N VAL A 136 8.01 -10.38 -0.25
CA VAL A 136 7.28 -9.46 0.61
C VAL A 136 5.82 -9.85 0.54
N LYS A 137 5.23 -10.38 1.62
CA LYS A 137 3.83 -10.84 1.62
C LYS A 137 3.12 -10.45 2.89
N GLY A 138 1.92 -9.89 2.75
CA GLY A 138 1.06 -9.61 3.89
C GLY A 138 0.25 -8.34 3.76
N TRP A 139 -0.19 -7.84 4.91
CA TRP A 139 -0.91 -6.58 5.02
C TRP A 139 0.05 -5.43 5.25
N TYR A 140 -0.17 -4.33 4.55
CA TYR A 140 0.59 -3.10 4.64
C TYR A 140 -0.37 -1.92 4.79
N TYR A 141 0.05 -0.88 5.49
CA TYR A 141 -0.69 0.38 5.52
C TYR A 141 -0.59 1.09 4.17
N LEU A 142 -1.72 1.67 3.74
CA LEU A 142 -1.75 2.66 2.67
C LEU A 142 -1.43 4.02 3.28
N LEU A 143 -0.28 4.57 2.90
CA LEU A 143 0.24 5.83 3.41
C LEU A 143 -0.15 6.97 2.48
N ASN A 144 0.00 8.22 2.95
CA ASN A 144 -0.05 9.36 2.05
C ASN A 144 1.07 9.28 1.01
N GLU A 145 0.93 10.08 -0.05
CA GLU A 145 1.78 10.00 -1.22
C GLU A 145 3.27 10.24 -0.92
N THR A 146 3.57 11.30 -0.16
CA THR A 146 4.94 11.70 0.21
C THR A 146 5.69 10.61 0.96
N VAL A 147 4.99 9.93 1.87
CA VAL A 147 5.59 8.89 2.72
C VAL A 147 5.59 7.54 2.00
N GLY A 148 4.48 7.17 1.36
CA GLY A 148 4.29 5.88 0.69
C GLY A 148 5.19 5.68 -0.51
N ARG A 149 5.58 6.76 -1.21
CA ARG A 149 6.63 6.69 -2.26
C ARG A 149 7.99 6.24 -1.73
N LYS A 150 8.31 6.51 -0.47
CA LYS A 150 9.64 6.27 0.11
C LYS A 150 9.72 4.98 0.91
N LYS A 151 8.60 4.49 1.46
CA LYS A 151 8.58 3.32 2.34
C LYS A 151 7.26 2.55 2.33
N HIS A 152 7.28 1.42 3.03
CA HIS A 152 6.12 0.61 3.41
C HIS A 152 6.14 0.41 4.92
N LEU A 153 4.97 0.13 5.49
CA LEU A 153 4.81 -0.27 6.89
C LEU A 153 3.94 -1.54 6.93
N GLN A 154 4.54 -2.66 7.32
CA GLN A 154 3.84 -3.94 7.43
C GLN A 154 3.00 -3.97 8.71
N ILE A 155 1.80 -4.53 8.60
CA ILE A 155 0.91 -4.74 9.74
C ILE A 155 1.28 -6.07 10.39
N THR A 156 1.78 -6.00 11.62
CA THR A 156 2.20 -7.18 12.40
C THR A 156 1.07 -7.71 13.28
N LYS A 157 1.30 -8.85 13.94
CA LYS A 157 0.37 -9.39 14.95
C LYS A 157 0.13 -8.40 16.11
N ARG A 158 1.15 -7.62 16.49
CA ARG A 158 1.05 -6.60 17.56
C ARG A 158 0.10 -5.47 17.19
N ASP A 159 0.17 -4.97 15.95
CA ASP A 159 -0.74 -3.95 15.44
C ASP A 159 -2.22 -4.42 15.49
N LYS A 160 -2.46 -5.69 15.15
CA LYS A 160 -3.80 -6.30 15.22
C LYS A 160 -4.30 -6.45 16.66
N LEU A 161 -3.43 -6.83 17.58
CA LEU A 161 -3.78 -6.96 19.00
C LEU A 161 -4.17 -5.60 19.59
N MET A 162 -3.38 -4.56 19.34
CA MET A 162 -3.64 -3.20 19.82
C MET A 162 -4.97 -2.64 19.29
N SER A 163 -5.29 -2.90 18.00
CA SER A 163 -6.58 -2.48 17.45
C SER A 163 -7.78 -3.28 17.99
N THR A 164 -7.56 -4.50 18.49
CA THR A 164 -8.61 -5.33 19.11
C THR A 164 -8.88 -4.89 20.56
N ILE A 165 -7.83 -4.59 21.33
CA ILE A 165 -7.95 -4.10 22.72
C ILE A 165 -8.74 -2.78 22.75
N ASN A 166 -8.39 -1.83 21.87
CA ASN A 166 -9.07 -0.53 21.81
C ASN A 166 -10.56 -0.61 21.40
N ARG A 167 -11.04 -1.72 20.82
CA ARG A 167 -12.46 -1.93 20.48
C ARG A 167 -13.28 -2.54 21.61
N ARG A 168 -12.65 -3.06 22.66
CA ARG A 168 -13.32 -3.69 23.81
C ARG A 168 -13.53 -2.73 24.98
N GLU A 169 -12.99 -1.52 24.91
CA GLU A 169 -13.14 -0.47 25.93
C GLU A 169 -14.34 0.48 25.65
N TYR A 170 -15.24 0.11 24.73
CA TYR A 170 -16.50 0.81 24.43
C TYR A 170 -17.64 -0.18 24.26
#